data_AF-A0A420E1Z7-F1
#
_entry.id   AF-A0A420E1Z7-F1
#
_cell.length_a   1.000
_cell.length_b   1.000
_cell.length_c   1.000
_cell.angle_alpha   90.00
_cell.angle_beta   90.00
_cell.angle_gamma   90.00
#
_symmetry.space_group_name_H-M   'P 1'
#
loop_
_entity.id
_entity.type
_entity.pdbx_description
1 polymer ?
#
loop_
_entity_poly.entity_id
_entity_poly.type
_entity_poly.pdbx_seq_one_letter_code
_entity_poly.pdbx_strand_id
1 'polypeptide(L)'
;MKSVLSILKVFCTLLVVSVGVKFFERLYRIVHYAVYGGGKTKIFKLIIPENWSDEYYYFLSLIVLVLMGYVMFLLVEFRKVIFNFSKDSVFTKENSNRLRKVGKGLIIYGIIVLCFTTVLGLIIEGGSTLSSSSDPAYSSGYISGYTVGTSISKVLPIFVVALFVQFISFIVGKGNVLQEENDLTI
;
A
#
# COMPACT_ATOMS: atom_id res chain seq x y z
N MET A 1 -17.00 -24.47 6.60
CA MET A 1 -17.10 -23.01 6.35
C MET A 1 -16.84 -22.13 7.58
N LYS A 2 -17.50 -22.34 8.73
CA LYS A 2 -17.35 -21.48 9.92
C LYS A 2 -15.91 -21.36 10.45
N SER A 3 -15.14 -22.46 10.47
CA SER A 3 -13.73 -22.44 10.90
C SER A 3 -12.84 -21.59 9.98
N VAL A 4 -12.96 -21.78 8.65
CA VAL A 4 -12.20 -21.01 7.64
C VAL A 4 -12.48 -19.51 7.74
N LEU A 5 -13.75 -19.14 7.92
CA LEU A 5 -14.14 -17.73 8.07
C LEU A 5 -13.62 -17.13 9.39
N SER A 6 -13.62 -17.91 10.47
CA SER A 6 -13.05 -17.49 11.75
C SER A 6 -11.54 -17.23 11.64
N ILE A 7 -10.81 -18.13 10.99
CA ILE A 7 -9.38 -17.98 10.71
C ILE A 7 -9.13 -16.72 9.88
N LEU A 8 -9.93 -16.48 8.84
CA LEU A 8 -9.80 -15.28 8.00
C LEU A 8 -10.02 -13.98 8.79
N LYS A 9 -11.00 -13.95 9.72
CA LYS A 9 -11.23 -12.79 10.58
C LYS A 9 -10.07 -12.51 11.52
N VAL A 10 -9.50 -13.57 12.12
CA VAL A 10 -8.32 -13.46 12.98
C VAL A 10 -7.15 -12.93 12.16
N PHE A 11 -6.91 -13.50 10.99
CA PHE A 11 -5.86 -13.05 10.08
C PHE A 11 -6.02 -11.57 9.67
N CYS A 12 -7.21 -11.13 9.25
CA CYS A 12 -7.45 -9.73 8.91
C CYS A 12 -7.27 -8.80 10.13
N THR A 13 -7.64 -9.25 11.33
CA THR A 13 -7.46 -8.47 12.56
C THR A 13 -5.98 -8.34 12.90
N LEU A 14 -5.22 -9.43 12.81
CA LEU A 14 -3.77 -9.43 12.98
C LEU A 14 -3.06 -8.55 11.96
N LEU A 15 -3.52 -8.53 10.70
CA LEU A 15 -3.00 -7.62 9.67
C LEU A 15 -3.19 -6.15 10.05
N VAL A 16 -4.40 -5.76 10.49
CA VAL A 16 -4.68 -4.38 10.93
C VAL A 16 -3.78 -4.01 12.12
N VAL A 17 -3.67 -4.90 13.12
CA VAL A 17 -2.80 -4.68 14.29
C VAL A 17 -1.33 -4.57 13.87
N SER A 18 -0.85 -5.46 13.00
CA SER A 18 0.53 -5.45 12.50
C SER A 18 0.89 -4.14 11.80
N VAL A 19 -0.01 -3.63 10.94
CA VAL A 19 0.16 -2.33 10.29
C VAL A 19 0.12 -1.19 11.31
N GLY A 20 -0.74 -1.28 12.32
CA GLY A 20 -0.80 -0.29 13.41
C GLY A 20 0.47 -0.24 14.24
N VAL A 21 1.02 -1.39 14.63
CA VAL A 21 2.31 -1.45 15.34
C VAL A 21 3.41 -0.80 14.51
N LYS A 22 3.49 -1.12 13.20
CA LYS A 22 4.47 -0.48 12.30
C LYS A 22 4.27 1.02 12.15
N PHE A 23 3.03 1.50 12.16
CA PHE A 23 2.72 2.93 12.12
C PHE A 23 3.26 3.64 13.37
N PHE A 24 2.97 3.11 14.57
CA PHE A 24 3.45 3.69 15.83
C PHE A 24 4.97 3.58 15.97
N GLU A 25 5.59 2.47 15.54
CA GLU A 25 7.04 2.32 15.52
C GLU A 25 7.69 3.38 14.62
N ARG A 26 7.11 3.63 13.44
CA ARG A 26 7.57 4.67 12.51
C ARG A 26 7.45 6.06 13.14
N LEU A 27 6.31 6.35 13.74
CA LEU A 27 6.02 7.63 14.40
C LEU A 27 6.99 7.88 15.56
N TYR A 28 7.21 6.86 16.40
CA TYR A 28 8.18 6.92 17.49
C TYR A 28 9.58 7.25 16.98
N ARG A 29 10.05 6.61 15.90
CA ARG A 29 11.38 6.90 15.33
C ARG A 29 11.49 8.32 14.80
N ILE A 30 10.43 8.88 14.21
CA ILE A 30 10.40 10.26 13.72
C ILE A 30 10.50 11.23 14.89
N VAL A 31 9.70 11.02 15.95
CA VAL A 31 9.73 11.85 17.16
C VAL A 31 11.07 11.74 17.88
N HIS A 32 11.61 10.53 18.01
CA HIS A 32 12.91 10.31 18.64
C HIS A 32 14.02 11.03 17.88
N TYR A 33 14.03 10.97 16.55
CA TYR A 33 14.99 11.72 15.72
C TYR A 33 14.85 13.23 15.94
N ALA A 34 13.62 13.76 16.02
CA ALA A 34 13.37 15.18 16.21
C ALA A 34 13.81 15.71 17.59
N VAL A 35 13.72 14.88 18.64
CA VAL A 35 14.02 15.29 20.02
C VAL A 35 15.48 15.02 20.41
N TYR A 36 16.01 13.84 20.07
CA TYR A 36 17.32 13.39 20.55
C TYR A 36 18.42 13.45 19.48
N GLY A 37 18.07 13.77 18.23
CA GLY A 37 18.97 13.61 17.09
C GLY A 37 19.28 12.13 16.80
N GLY A 38 20.12 11.88 15.79
CA GLY A 38 20.55 10.53 15.40
C GLY A 38 20.60 10.32 13.88
N GLY A 39 20.55 9.07 13.43
CA GLY A 39 20.53 8.74 11.99
C GLY A 39 19.13 8.79 11.38
N LYS A 40 19.02 9.35 10.17
CA LYS A 40 17.76 9.41 9.40
C LYS A 40 17.23 8.00 9.11
N THR A 41 15.94 7.77 9.31
CA THR A 41 15.32 6.47 8.98
C THR A 41 15.12 6.30 7.47
N LYS A 42 15.15 5.06 6.99
CA LYS A 42 14.89 4.76 5.57
C LYS A 42 13.47 5.15 5.17
N ILE A 43 13.30 5.97 4.15
CA ILE A 43 12.01 6.38 3.58
C ILE A 43 11.73 5.56 2.33
N PHE A 44 10.59 4.88 2.23
CA PHE A 44 10.30 3.93 1.15
C PHE A 44 11.39 2.87 0.91
N LYS A 45 12.12 2.48 1.97
CA LYS A 45 13.31 1.61 1.94
C LYS A 45 14.55 2.23 1.24
N LEU A 46 14.50 3.50 0.87
CA LEU A 46 15.65 4.27 0.38
C LEU A 46 16.36 4.94 1.55
N ILE A 47 17.69 5.03 1.45
CA ILE A 47 18.52 5.78 2.40
C ILE A 47 18.53 7.22 1.92
N ILE A 48 18.06 8.14 2.77
CA ILE A 48 18.10 9.57 2.45
C ILE A 48 19.54 10.05 2.63
N PRO A 49 20.13 10.73 1.64
CA PRO A 49 21.46 11.32 1.75
C PRO A 49 21.58 12.23 2.98
N GLU A 50 22.71 12.16 3.68
CA GLU A 50 22.93 12.96 4.90
C GLU A 50 22.95 14.47 4.60
N ASN A 51 23.36 14.85 3.39
CA ASN A 51 23.45 16.23 2.92
C ASN A 51 22.08 16.89 2.60
N TRP A 52 20.96 16.15 2.64
CA TRP A 52 19.63 16.75 2.47
C TRP A 52 19.17 17.46 3.73
N SER A 53 18.45 18.58 3.59
CA SER A 53 17.91 19.29 4.75
C SER A 53 16.93 18.41 5.55
N ASP A 54 16.86 18.64 6.85
CA ASP A 54 15.94 17.91 7.73
C ASP A 54 14.47 18.19 7.39
N GLU A 55 14.17 19.35 6.79
CA GLU A 55 12.83 19.69 6.30
C GLU A 55 12.34 18.70 5.26
N TYR A 56 13.17 18.32 4.29
CA TYR A 56 12.83 17.29 3.30
C TYR A 56 12.60 15.94 3.96
N TYR A 57 13.40 15.59 4.97
CA TYR A 57 13.24 14.35 5.72
C TYR A 57 11.89 14.30 6.47
N TYR A 58 11.51 15.39 7.16
CA TYR A 58 10.23 15.47 7.85
C TYR A 58 9.05 15.43 6.89
N PHE A 59 9.12 16.16 5.79
CA PHE A 59 8.09 16.17 4.75
C PHE A 59 7.84 14.77 4.17
N LEU A 60 8.91 14.09 3.76
CA LEU A 60 8.83 12.74 3.23
C LEU A 60 8.36 11.72 4.28
N SER A 61 8.79 11.89 5.54
CA SER A 61 8.35 11.04 6.65
C SER A 61 6.86 11.19 6.93
N LEU A 62 6.33 12.42 6.86
CA LEU A 62 4.91 12.71 7.00
C LEU A 62 4.11 12.08 5.85
N ILE A 63 4.58 12.16 4.61
CA ILE A 63 3.95 11.48 3.47
C ILE A 63 3.84 9.97 3.71
N VAL A 64 4.92 9.33 4.20
CA VAL A 64 4.91 7.90 4.52
C VAL A 64 3.89 7.59 5.61
N LEU A 65 3.79 8.42 6.66
CA LEU A 65 2.78 8.22 7.71
C LEU A 65 1.37 8.35 7.16
N VAL A 66 1.08 9.36 6.34
CA VAL A 66 -0.24 9.53 5.69
C VAL A 66 -0.58 8.30 4.84
N LEU A 67 0.38 7.81 4.06
CA LEU A 67 0.22 6.61 3.23
C LEU A 67 -0.02 5.34 4.07
N MET A 68 0.69 5.16 5.19
CA MET A 68 0.44 4.05 6.12
C MET A 68 -0.94 4.15 6.77
N GLY A 69 -1.37 5.35 7.16
CA GLY A 69 -2.71 5.62 7.68
C GLY A 69 -3.79 5.29 6.64
N TYR A 70 -3.57 5.64 5.37
CA TYR A 70 -4.47 5.31 4.27
C TYR A 70 -4.59 3.79 4.07
N VAL A 71 -3.48 3.05 4.07
CA VAL A 71 -3.52 1.57 3.99
C VAL A 71 -4.24 0.96 5.19
N MET A 72 -4.01 1.48 6.39
CA MET A 72 -4.74 1.04 7.58
C MET A 72 -6.25 1.24 7.41
N PHE A 73 -6.68 2.39 6.91
CA PHE A 73 -8.09 2.66 6.60
C PHE A 73 -8.66 1.64 5.61
N LEU A 74 -7.97 1.35 4.51
CA LEU A 74 -8.39 0.33 3.54
C LEU A 74 -8.49 -1.07 4.16
N LEU A 75 -7.56 -1.45 5.03
CA LEU A 75 -7.59 -2.74 5.74
C LEU A 75 -8.77 -2.83 6.72
N VAL A 76 -9.11 -1.72 7.40
CA VAL A 76 -10.30 -1.66 8.26
C VAL A 76 -11.58 -1.84 7.45
N GLU A 77 -11.70 -1.16 6.31
CA GLU A 77 -12.84 -1.33 5.40
C GLU A 77 -12.94 -2.77 4.87
N PHE A 78 -11.82 -3.36 4.47
CA PHE A 78 -11.75 -4.76 4.05
C PHE A 78 -12.21 -5.71 5.18
N ARG A 79 -11.71 -5.50 6.40
CA ARG A 79 -12.09 -6.27 7.59
C ARG A 79 -13.59 -6.22 7.83
N LYS A 80 -14.23 -5.06 7.70
CA LYS A 80 -15.69 -4.93 7.89
C LYS A 80 -16.47 -5.85 6.93
N VAL A 81 -16.04 -5.97 5.67
CA VAL A 81 -16.67 -6.87 4.70
C VAL A 81 -16.54 -8.34 5.12
N ILE A 82 -15.34 -8.77 5.53
CA ILE A 82 -15.10 -10.15 5.99
C ILE A 82 -15.93 -10.48 7.24
N PHE A 83 -16.17 -9.50 8.13
CA PHE A 83 -17.04 -9.70 9.28
C PHE A 83 -18.51 -9.86 8.87
N ASN A 84 -18.97 -9.12 7.85
CA ASN A 84 -20.32 -9.26 7.31
C ASN A 84 -20.58 -10.61 6.63
N PHE A 85 -19.56 -11.24 6.04
CA PHE A 85 -19.69 -12.57 5.44
C PHE A 85 -20.11 -13.68 6.43
N SER A 86 -20.04 -13.43 7.74
CA SER A 86 -20.49 -14.39 8.76
C SER A 86 -21.97 -14.30 9.14
N LYS A 87 -22.68 -13.29 8.64
CA LYS A 87 -24.10 -13.04 8.96
C LYS A 87 -25.03 -13.51 7.84
N ASP A 88 -24.60 -14.49 7.05
CA ASP A 88 -25.29 -15.03 5.86
C ASP A 88 -25.56 -14.02 4.72
N SER A 89 -25.18 -12.75 4.90
CA SER A 89 -25.33 -11.67 3.93
C SER A 89 -24.04 -11.43 3.14
N VAL A 90 -23.59 -12.41 2.35
CA VAL A 90 -22.36 -12.30 1.53
C VAL A 90 -22.62 -11.41 0.31
N PHE A 91 -23.66 -11.73 -0.45
CA PHE A 91 -24.05 -11.09 -1.70
C PHE A 91 -24.89 -9.85 -1.46
N THR A 92 -24.25 -8.78 -0.97
CA THR A 92 -24.91 -7.49 -0.80
C THR A 92 -24.24 -6.41 -1.65
N LYS A 93 -25.06 -5.50 -2.19
CA LYS A 93 -24.58 -4.29 -2.89
C LYS A 93 -23.60 -3.48 -2.03
N GLU A 94 -23.81 -3.45 -0.72
CA GLU A 94 -22.90 -2.78 0.22
C GLU A 94 -21.52 -3.45 0.27
N ASN A 95 -21.45 -4.76 0.46
CA ASN A 95 -20.19 -5.50 0.48
C ASN A 95 -19.44 -5.37 -0.85
N SER A 96 -20.16 -5.49 -1.98
CA SER A 96 -19.58 -5.29 -3.31
C SER A 96 -18.97 -3.89 -3.45
N ASN A 97 -19.71 -2.84 -3.06
CA ASN A 97 -19.23 -1.46 -3.12
C ASN A 97 -18.02 -1.20 -2.22
N ARG A 98 -18.01 -1.74 -1.00
CA ARG A 98 -16.87 -1.61 -0.07
C ARG A 98 -15.63 -2.30 -0.63
N LEU A 99 -15.75 -3.54 -1.13
CA LEU A 99 -14.62 -4.22 -1.78
C LEU A 99 -14.13 -3.48 -3.02
N ARG A 100 -15.04 -2.90 -3.81
CA ARG A 100 -14.66 -2.08 -4.98
C ARG A 100 -13.85 -0.86 -4.56
N LYS A 101 -14.24 -0.19 -3.48
CA LYS A 101 -13.50 0.94 -2.89
C LYS A 101 -12.14 0.50 -2.39
N VAL A 102 -12.04 -0.65 -1.71
CA VAL A 102 -10.77 -1.20 -1.24
C VAL A 102 -9.85 -1.53 -2.42
N GLY A 103 -10.33 -2.26 -3.44
CA GLY A 103 -9.55 -2.62 -4.62
C GLY A 103 -9.04 -1.38 -5.37
N LYS A 104 -9.91 -0.43 -5.68
CA LYS A 104 -9.51 0.85 -6.30
C LYS A 104 -8.54 1.64 -5.42
N GLY A 105 -8.77 1.68 -4.12
CA GLY A 105 -7.89 2.36 -3.16
C GLY A 105 -6.49 1.75 -3.14
N LEU A 106 -6.37 0.43 -3.20
CA LEU A 106 -5.09 -0.26 -3.29
C LEU A 106 -4.36 0.02 -4.61
N ILE A 107 -5.09 0.15 -5.74
CA ILE A 107 -4.51 0.56 -7.02
C ILE A 107 -3.95 1.98 -6.91
N ILE A 108 -4.74 2.93 -6.40
CA ILE A 108 -4.32 4.33 -6.21
C ILE A 108 -3.09 4.40 -5.29
N TYR A 109 -3.14 3.68 -4.16
CA TYR A 109 -2.01 3.56 -3.25
C TYR A 109 -0.75 3.02 -3.95
N GLY A 110 -0.89 1.94 -4.73
CA GLY A 110 0.20 1.36 -5.51
C GLY A 110 0.81 2.37 -6.49
N ILE A 111 -0.01 3.10 -7.23
CA ILE A 111 0.46 4.14 -8.17
C ILE A 111 1.23 5.23 -7.42
N ILE A 112 0.69 5.73 -6.31
CA ILE A 112 1.37 6.77 -5.52
C ILE A 112 2.73 6.27 -5.03
N VAL A 113 2.78 5.06 -4.45
CA VAL A 113 4.05 4.48 -3.98
C VAL A 113 5.04 4.31 -5.13
N LEU A 114 4.59 3.82 -6.28
CA LEU A 114 5.42 3.63 -7.47
C LEU A 114 6.02 4.96 -7.96
N CYS A 115 5.21 6.01 -8.06
CA CYS A 115 5.65 7.35 -8.43
C CYS A 115 6.70 7.86 -7.43
N PHE A 116 6.41 7.80 -6.13
CA PHE A 116 7.34 8.27 -5.11
C PHE A 116 8.66 7.48 -5.11
N THR A 117 8.61 6.14 -5.16
CA THR A 117 9.83 5.32 -5.14
C THR A 117 10.68 5.54 -6.38
N THR A 118 10.05 5.70 -7.55
CA THR A 118 10.77 5.93 -8.81
C THR A 118 11.40 7.31 -8.80
N VAL A 119 10.65 8.36 -8.47
CA VAL A 119 11.17 9.75 -8.44
C VAL A 119 12.27 9.90 -7.40
N LEU A 120 12.06 9.44 -6.16
CA LEU A 120 13.08 9.49 -5.12
C LEU A 120 14.31 8.67 -5.48
N GLY A 121 14.13 7.48 -6.05
CA GLY A 121 15.23 6.63 -6.51
C GLY A 121 16.08 7.33 -7.57
N LEU A 122 15.45 7.94 -8.57
CA LEU A 122 16.16 8.66 -9.64
C LEU A 122 16.93 9.88 -9.11
N ILE A 123 16.36 10.63 -8.17
CA ILE A 123 17.03 11.79 -7.59
C ILE A 123 18.23 11.34 -6.74
N ILE A 124 18.07 10.31 -5.91
CA ILE A 124 19.11 9.84 -4.99
C ILE A 124 20.23 9.11 -5.75
N GLU A 125 19.89 8.15 -6.61
CA GLU A 125 20.86 7.33 -7.33
C GLU A 125 21.48 8.13 -8.48
N GLY A 126 20.67 8.84 -9.28
CA GLY A 126 21.12 9.63 -10.43
C GLY A 126 22.07 10.77 -10.09
N GLY A 127 21.96 11.37 -8.91
CA GLY A 127 22.88 12.43 -8.47
C GLY A 127 24.28 11.94 -8.10
N SER A 128 24.43 10.67 -7.74
CA SER A 128 25.69 10.12 -7.20
C SER A 128 26.59 9.46 -8.25
N THR A 129 26.00 8.89 -9.29
CA THR A 129 26.69 8.06 -10.30
C THR A 129 26.88 8.74 -11.66
N LEU A 130 26.14 9.82 -11.98
CA LEU A 130 26.42 10.62 -13.18
C LEU A 130 27.73 11.41 -13.09
N SER A 131 28.17 11.75 -11.88
CA SER A 131 29.37 12.55 -11.63
C SER A 131 30.68 11.78 -11.87
N SER A 132 30.61 10.44 -11.98
CA SER A 132 31.79 9.56 -11.96
C SER A 132 31.91 8.63 -13.19
N SER A 133 30.98 8.67 -14.14
CA SER A 133 31.00 7.74 -15.29
C SER A 133 31.60 8.37 -16.54
N SER A 134 32.46 7.61 -17.24
CA SER A 134 33.09 7.99 -18.51
C SER A 134 32.11 8.12 -19.68
N ASP A 135 30.92 7.51 -19.59
CA ASP A 135 29.80 7.69 -20.52
C ASP A 135 28.51 8.01 -19.73
N PRO A 136 28.17 9.31 -19.58
CA PRO A 136 27.02 9.76 -18.81
C PRO A 136 25.68 9.27 -19.36
N ALA A 137 25.58 9.06 -20.67
CA ALA A 137 24.34 8.66 -21.32
C ALA A 137 24.03 7.18 -21.06
N TYR A 138 25.03 6.31 -21.18
CA TYR A 138 24.89 4.89 -20.85
C TYR A 138 24.58 4.66 -19.38
N SER A 139 25.32 5.34 -18.49
CA SER A 139 25.11 5.28 -17.04
C SER A 139 23.69 5.72 -16.66
N SER A 140 23.23 6.85 -17.19
CA SER A 140 21.88 7.38 -16.95
C SER A 140 20.76 6.43 -17.40
N GLY A 141 20.90 5.83 -18.59
CA GLY A 141 19.95 4.83 -19.10
C GLY A 141 19.87 3.58 -18.23
N TYR A 142 21.02 3.06 -17.80
CA TYR A 142 21.08 1.89 -16.93
C TYR A 142 20.46 2.15 -15.55
N ILE A 143 20.82 3.27 -14.90
CA ILE A 143 20.29 3.66 -13.58
C ILE A 143 18.77 3.85 -13.65
N SER A 144 18.29 4.51 -14.71
CA SER A 144 16.87 4.73 -14.91
C SER A 144 16.11 3.41 -15.06
N GLY A 145 16.61 2.51 -15.91
CA GLY A 145 16.03 1.18 -16.09
C GLY A 145 16.03 0.36 -14.80
N TYR A 146 17.13 0.34 -14.06
CA TYR A 146 17.27 -0.35 -12.78
C TYR A 146 16.31 0.20 -11.71
N THR A 147 16.26 1.53 -11.55
CA THR A 147 15.39 2.21 -10.58
C THR A 147 13.92 1.94 -10.86
N VAL A 148 13.51 2.03 -12.12
CA VAL A 148 12.14 1.74 -12.55
C VAL A 148 11.81 0.27 -12.31
N GLY A 149 12.68 -0.66 -12.74
CA GLY A 149 12.47 -2.10 -12.57
C GLY A 149 12.35 -2.52 -11.10
N THR A 150 13.22 -2.01 -10.23
CA THR A 150 13.16 -2.31 -8.79
C THR A 150 11.93 -1.69 -8.12
N SER A 151 11.51 -0.49 -8.54
CA SER A 151 10.29 0.16 -8.04
C SER A 151 9.04 -0.63 -8.43
N ILE A 152 8.95 -1.06 -9.69
CA ILE A 152 7.84 -1.90 -10.17
C ILE A 152 7.78 -3.21 -9.39
N SER A 153 8.91 -3.91 -9.24
CA SER A 153 8.98 -5.19 -8.52
C SER A 153 8.46 -5.07 -7.08
N LYS A 154 8.79 -3.98 -6.38
CA LYS A 154 8.34 -3.72 -5.00
C LYS A 154 6.83 -3.47 -4.89
N VAL A 155 6.21 -2.88 -5.90
CA VAL A 155 4.79 -2.47 -5.88
C VAL A 155 3.88 -3.51 -6.53
N LEU A 156 4.40 -4.35 -7.43
CA LEU A 156 3.63 -5.36 -8.15
C LEU A 156 2.73 -6.25 -7.26
N PRO A 157 3.18 -6.74 -6.08
CA PRO A 157 2.32 -7.50 -5.19
C PRO A 157 1.06 -6.75 -4.73
N ILE A 158 1.14 -5.43 -4.57
CA ILE A 158 -0.01 -4.58 -4.18
C ILE A 158 -1.05 -4.58 -5.30
N PHE A 159 -0.62 -4.45 -6.56
CA PHE A 159 -1.53 -4.48 -7.70
C PHE A 159 -2.20 -5.85 -7.86
N VAL A 160 -1.46 -6.94 -7.66
CA VAL A 160 -2.03 -8.30 -7.71
C VAL A 160 -3.13 -8.46 -6.66
N VAL A 161 -2.87 -8.03 -5.41
CA VAL A 161 -3.88 -8.07 -4.34
C VAL A 161 -5.06 -7.16 -4.67
N ALA A 162 -4.81 -5.97 -5.21
CA ALA A 162 -5.86 -5.02 -5.56
C ALA A 162 -6.80 -5.57 -6.64
N LEU A 163 -6.25 -6.16 -7.69
CA LEU A 163 -7.01 -6.83 -8.74
C LEU A 163 -7.81 -8.01 -8.19
N PHE A 164 -7.22 -8.80 -7.30
CA PHE A 164 -7.93 -9.91 -6.65
C PHE A 164 -9.12 -9.42 -5.81
N VAL A 165 -8.94 -8.37 -5.00
CA VAL A 165 -10.04 -7.77 -4.23
C VAL A 165 -11.14 -7.23 -5.15
N GLN A 166 -10.75 -6.62 -6.27
CA GLN A 166 -11.70 -6.10 -7.26
C GLN A 166 -12.45 -7.22 -8.00
N PHE A 167 -11.79 -8.35 -8.24
CA PHE A 167 -12.43 -9.54 -8.77
C PHE A 167 -13.48 -10.10 -7.80
N ILE A 168 -13.16 -10.20 -6.50
CA ILE A 168 -14.13 -10.61 -5.48
C ILE A 168 -15.31 -9.62 -5.44
N SER A 169 -15.05 -8.31 -5.50
CA SER A 169 -16.10 -7.29 -5.56
C SER A 169 -17.08 -7.51 -6.71
N PHE A 170 -16.55 -7.88 -7.89
CA PHE A 170 -17.36 -8.20 -9.06
C PHE A 170 -18.22 -9.45 -8.86
N ILE A 171 -17.65 -10.53 -8.31
CA ILE A 171 -18.39 -11.76 -7.99
C ILE A 171 -19.53 -11.45 -6.99
N VAL A 172 -19.23 -10.72 -5.91
CA VAL A 172 -20.24 -10.36 -4.90
C VAL A 172 -21.36 -9.52 -5.51
N GLY A 173 -21.02 -8.59 -6.41
CA GLY A 173 -22.01 -7.77 -7.10
C GLY A 173 -22.89 -8.58 -8.05
N LYS A 174 -22.31 -9.50 -8.83
CA LYS A 174 -23.08 -10.39 -9.72
C LYS A 174 -23.94 -11.39 -8.94
N GLY A 175 -23.44 -11.93 -7.84
CA GLY A 175 -24.22 -12.81 -6.98
C GLY A 175 -25.42 -12.12 -6.34
N ASN A 176 -25.32 -10.82 -5.98
CA ASN A 176 -26.46 -10.06 -5.47
C ASN A 176 -27.56 -9.94 -6.52
N VAL A 177 -27.21 -9.67 -7.78
CA VAL A 177 -28.19 -9.55 -8.87
C VAL A 177 -28.88 -10.90 -9.10
N LEU A 178 -28.13 -11.99 -9.14
CA LEU A 178 -28.70 -13.33 -9.31
C LEU A 178 -29.61 -13.74 -8.15
N GLN A 179 -29.28 -13.34 -6.92
CA GLN A 179 -30.13 -13.59 -5.76
C GLN A 179 -31.43 -12.81 -5.85
N GLU A 180 -31.36 -11.53 -6.24
CA GLU A 180 -32.54 -10.67 -6.45
C GLU A 180 -33.45 -11.19 -7.57
N GLU A 181 -32.87 -11.63 -8.70
CA GLU A 181 -33.64 -12.24 -9.80
C GLU A 181 -34.32 -13.55 -9.38
N ASN A 182 -33.63 -14.40 -8.60
CA ASN A 182 -34.20 -15.67 -8.14
C ASN A 182 -35.31 -15.46 -7.10
N ASP A 183 -35.12 -14.52 -6.16
CA ASP A 183 -36.14 -14.16 -5.16
C ASP A 183 -37.37 -13.48 -5.78
N LEU A 184 -37.27 -12.91 -6.98
CA LEU A 184 -38.39 -12.34 -7.74
C LEU A 184 -39.15 -13.39 -8.59
N THR A 185 -38.55 -14.56 -8.82
CA THR A 185 -39.08 -15.58 -9.74
C THR A 185 -39.76 -16.74 -8.99
N ILE A 186 -39.41 -16.97 -7.73
CA ILE A 186 -40.00 -17.97 -6.82
C ILE A 186 -41.06 -17.31 -5.94
#